data_AF-A0A1A6FZA0-F1
#
_entry.id   AF-A0A1A6FZA0-F1
#
_cell.length_a   1.000
_cell.length_b   1.000
_cell.length_c   1.000
_cell.angle_alpha   90.00
_cell.angle_beta   90.00
_cell.angle_gamma   90.00
#
_symmetry.space_group_name_H-M   'P 1'
#
loop_
_entity.id
_entity.type
_entity.pdbx_description
1 polymer ?
#
loop_
_entity_poly.entity_id
_entity_poly.type
_entity_poly.pdbx_seq_one_letter_code
_entity_poly.pdbx_strand_id
1 'polypeptide(L)'
;GVCDPGDSHENDIILYAKIEGRKEHFTLDTLSYSSYKVPSLVSVAINPEIQTPATKFCLWQKNHQGHNRNVWAVDFFHVLPVLPSTMSHMIQFSINLGCGTHQPGNSVSLEFSTNHGRSWTLLHTECLPEICAGPHLPHSTVYSSENYSGWNRVTIPLPNAALTRDTRIRWRQTGAILGNMWAIDNGCLYRSIVSQILFWQRTMHSTWLQVSI
;
A
#
# COMPACT_ATOMS: atom_id res chain seq x y z
N GLY A 1 -3.67 29.48 -2.39
CA GLY A 1 -4.18 30.40 -1.37
C GLY A 1 -3.68 29.94 -0.02
N VAL A 2 -3.33 30.87 0.87
CA VAL A 2 -2.86 30.54 2.23
C VAL A 2 -4.09 30.30 3.10
N CYS A 3 -4.63 29.08 3.06
CA CYS A 3 -5.74 28.65 3.91
C CYS A 3 -5.28 28.57 5.38
N ASP A 4 -6.21 28.77 6.32
CA ASP A 4 -5.95 28.56 7.76
C ASP A 4 -5.71 27.06 8.02
N PRO A 5 -4.51 26.64 8.46
CA PRO A 5 -4.16 25.23 8.56
C PRO A 5 -4.81 24.57 9.77
N GLY A 6 -4.89 23.24 9.76
CA GLY A 6 -5.11 22.49 11.00
C GLY A 6 -3.98 22.70 12.00
N ASP A 7 -4.28 22.54 13.29
CA ASP A 7 -3.34 22.69 14.39
C ASP A 7 -3.26 21.44 15.29
N SER A 8 -4.16 20.48 15.09
CA SER A 8 -4.21 19.24 15.85
C SER A 8 -4.71 18.06 15.02
N HIS A 9 -4.52 16.84 15.55
CA HIS A 9 -5.06 15.61 14.95
C HIS A 9 -6.59 15.54 14.94
N GLU A 10 -7.28 16.46 15.64
CA GLU A 10 -8.74 16.55 15.55
C GLU A 10 -9.21 17.13 14.21
N ASN A 11 -8.31 17.84 13.50
CA ASN A 11 -8.57 18.40 12.19
C ASN A 11 -8.18 17.47 11.04
N ASP A 12 -7.70 16.26 11.35
CA ASP A 12 -7.33 15.27 10.34
C ASP A 12 -8.57 14.91 9.50
N ILE A 13 -8.33 14.62 8.21
CA ILE A 13 -9.38 14.23 7.28
C ILE A 13 -9.39 12.72 7.15
N ILE A 14 -10.53 12.10 7.41
CA ILE A 14 -10.72 10.67 7.24
C ILE A 14 -11.23 10.42 5.83
N LEU A 15 -10.51 9.62 5.06
CA LEU A 15 -10.97 9.07 3.80
C LEU A 15 -11.55 7.68 4.07
N TYR A 16 -12.82 7.48 3.74
CA TYR A 16 -13.48 6.18 3.91
C TYR A 16 -14.39 5.87 2.72
N ALA A 17 -14.63 4.57 2.52
CA ALA A 17 -15.58 4.05 1.56
C ALA A 17 -16.87 3.58 2.25
N LYS A 18 -17.98 3.71 1.55
CA LYS A 18 -19.29 3.20 1.95
C LYS A 18 -19.92 2.41 0.81
N ILE A 19 -20.27 1.17 1.09
CA ILE A 19 -21.01 0.30 0.16
C ILE A 19 -22.51 0.55 0.37
N GLU A 20 -23.24 0.77 -0.71
CA GLU A 20 -24.69 0.95 -0.65
C GLU A 20 -25.38 -0.27 0.00
N GLY A 21 -26.31 -0.01 0.91
CA GLY A 21 -26.97 -1.06 1.70
C GLY A 21 -26.20 -1.55 2.94
N ARG A 22 -24.89 -1.26 3.06
CA ARG A 22 -24.13 -1.55 4.29
C ARG A 22 -24.06 -0.32 5.20
N LYS A 23 -24.18 -0.56 6.52
CA LYS A 23 -24.03 0.48 7.55
C LYS A 23 -22.57 0.79 7.87
N GLU A 24 -21.69 -0.19 7.67
CA GLU A 24 -20.27 -0.09 7.97
C GLU A 24 -19.56 0.91 7.06
N HIS A 25 -18.56 1.59 7.62
CA HIS A 25 -17.67 2.50 6.91
C HIS A 25 -16.28 1.87 6.86
N PHE A 26 -15.69 1.79 5.67
CA PHE A 26 -14.37 1.21 5.44
C PHE A 26 -13.33 2.31 5.36
N THR A 27 -12.61 2.58 6.44
CA THR A 27 -11.55 3.60 6.45
C THR A 27 -10.42 3.18 5.52
N LEU A 28 -10.05 4.08 4.61
CA LEU A 28 -9.01 3.89 3.60
C LEU A 28 -7.69 4.55 4.02
N ASP A 29 -7.75 5.79 4.48
CA ASP A 29 -6.57 6.50 5.00
C ASP A 29 -6.99 7.64 5.94
N THR A 30 -6.05 8.12 6.76
CA THR A 30 -6.21 9.32 7.60
C THR A 30 -5.19 10.37 7.19
N LEU A 31 -5.68 11.46 6.61
CA LEU A 31 -4.88 12.55 6.09
C LEU A 31 -4.58 13.55 7.22
N SER A 32 -3.38 13.45 7.78
CA SER A 32 -3.03 14.31 8.91
C SER A 32 -2.82 15.76 8.50
N TYR A 33 -3.29 16.68 9.35
CA TYR A 33 -3.23 18.14 9.20
C TYR A 33 -1.82 18.67 8.88
N SER A 34 -0.77 17.98 9.34
CA SER A 34 0.63 18.39 9.21
C SER A 34 1.28 17.99 7.88
N SER A 35 0.68 17.02 7.17
CA SER A 35 1.31 16.36 6.00
C SER A 35 1.09 17.09 4.68
N TYR A 36 -0.02 17.83 4.57
CA TYR A 36 -0.51 18.38 3.30
C TYR A 36 -0.57 19.92 3.35
N LYS A 37 0.57 20.55 3.69
CA LYS A 37 0.73 22.03 3.74
C LYS A 37 0.72 22.68 2.35
N VAL A 38 1.00 21.89 1.32
CA VAL A 38 0.96 22.26 -0.11
C VAL A 38 0.08 21.25 -0.86
N PRO A 39 -0.45 21.59 -2.04
CA PRO A 39 -1.20 20.62 -2.86
C PRO A 39 -0.34 19.40 -3.20
N SER A 40 -0.80 18.23 -2.79
CA SER A 40 -0.09 16.95 -2.97
C SER A 40 -1.04 15.87 -3.44
N LEU A 41 -0.51 14.92 -4.21
CA LEU A 41 -1.24 13.73 -4.62
C LEU A 41 -1.44 12.80 -3.40
N VAL A 42 -2.68 12.37 -3.20
CA VAL A 42 -3.03 11.27 -2.29
C VAL A 42 -3.42 10.07 -3.15
N SER A 43 -2.72 8.94 -2.97
CA SER A 43 -2.98 7.72 -3.71
C SER A 43 -3.22 6.57 -2.74
N VAL A 44 -4.41 5.96 -2.84
CA VAL A 44 -4.84 4.89 -1.93
C VAL A 44 -5.35 3.70 -2.75
N ALA A 45 -4.93 2.49 -2.35
CA ALA A 45 -5.42 1.27 -2.96
C ALA A 45 -6.87 0.98 -2.52
N ILE A 46 -7.72 0.63 -3.47
CA ILE A 46 -9.10 0.22 -3.22
C ILE A 46 -9.09 -1.28 -2.94
N ASN A 47 -9.40 -1.68 -1.70
CA ASN A 47 -9.45 -3.08 -1.28
C ASN A 47 -10.53 -3.86 -2.07
N PRO A 48 -10.27 -5.08 -2.58
CA PRO A 48 -11.26 -5.99 -3.16
C PRO A 48 -12.64 -6.00 -2.50
N GLU A 49 -12.72 -5.93 -1.17
CA GLU A 49 -14.00 -5.96 -0.44
C GLU A 49 -14.94 -4.78 -0.79
N ILE A 50 -14.37 -3.62 -1.11
CA ILE A 50 -15.11 -2.41 -1.46
C ILE A 50 -15.15 -2.16 -2.98
N GLN A 51 -14.68 -3.10 -3.80
CA GLN A 51 -14.78 -3.01 -5.26
C GLN A 51 -16.15 -3.50 -5.71
N THR A 52 -17.20 -2.74 -5.37
CA THR A 52 -18.58 -3.07 -5.74
C THR A 52 -19.17 -2.02 -6.70
N PRO A 53 -20.21 -2.35 -7.49
CA PRO A 53 -20.85 -1.41 -8.41
C PRO A 53 -21.40 -0.14 -7.74
N ALA A 54 -21.64 -0.19 -6.44
CA ALA A 54 -22.29 0.87 -5.67
C ALA A 54 -21.45 1.28 -4.44
N THR A 55 -20.17 1.61 -4.67
CA THR A 55 -19.28 2.14 -3.62
C THR A 55 -19.11 3.64 -3.76
N LYS A 56 -19.23 4.36 -2.64
CA LYS A 56 -19.02 5.81 -2.54
C LYS A 56 -17.78 6.09 -1.70
N PHE A 57 -16.99 7.07 -2.08
CA PHE A 57 -15.84 7.54 -1.32
C PHE A 57 -16.18 8.88 -0.66
N CYS A 58 -15.82 9.04 0.60
CA CYS A 58 -16.14 10.22 1.40
C CYS A 58 -14.89 10.73 2.11
N LEU A 59 -14.73 12.05 2.10
CA LEU A 59 -13.79 12.77 2.96
C LEU A 59 -14.56 13.43 4.08
N TRP A 60 -14.09 13.25 5.31
CA TRP A 60 -14.75 13.80 6.47
C TRP A 60 -13.74 14.38 7.46
N GLN A 61 -13.93 15.64 7.81
CA GLN A 61 -13.22 16.30 8.90
C GLN A 61 -14.07 16.21 10.16
N LYS A 62 -13.50 15.69 11.24
CA LYS A 62 -14.25 15.52 12.50
C LYS A 62 -14.49 16.84 13.22
N ASN A 63 -13.46 17.68 13.33
CA ASN A 63 -13.53 18.94 14.06
C ASN A 63 -12.87 20.09 13.28
N HIS A 64 -13.50 21.26 13.32
CA HIS A 64 -12.94 22.52 12.82
C HIS A 64 -13.38 23.66 13.75
N GLN A 65 -12.54 24.68 13.93
CA GLN A 65 -12.78 25.78 14.87
C GLN A 65 -13.75 26.86 14.32
N GLY A 66 -14.74 26.45 13.53
CA GLY A 66 -15.73 27.36 12.93
C GLY A 66 -15.38 27.85 11.53
N HIS A 67 -15.97 28.98 11.13
CA HIS A 67 -15.90 29.51 9.76
C HIS A 67 -14.47 29.92 9.38
N ASN A 68 -14.00 29.47 8.22
CA ASN A 68 -12.67 29.77 7.67
C ASN A 68 -11.49 29.37 8.58
N ARG A 69 -11.69 28.33 9.42
CA ARG A 69 -10.65 27.73 10.27
C ARG A 69 -10.40 26.28 9.87
N ASN A 70 -9.15 25.84 9.97
CA ASN A 70 -8.71 24.47 9.66
C ASN A 70 -9.20 24.01 8.27
N VAL A 71 -9.04 24.90 7.29
CA VAL A 71 -9.59 24.75 5.93
C VAL A 71 -8.76 23.77 5.13
N TRP A 72 -9.43 22.87 4.42
CA TRP A 72 -8.84 21.94 3.46
C TRP A 72 -9.54 22.10 2.11
N ALA A 73 -8.84 21.72 1.04
CA ALA A 73 -9.36 21.73 -0.31
C ALA A 73 -8.91 20.47 -1.03
N VAL A 74 -9.74 20.01 -1.97
CA VAL A 74 -9.40 18.90 -2.85
C VAL A 74 -9.73 19.29 -4.27
N ASP A 75 -8.89 18.83 -5.18
CA ASP A 75 -9.05 19.02 -6.61
C ASP A 75 -8.74 17.70 -7.32
N PHE A 76 -9.31 17.53 -8.52
CA PHE A 76 -9.05 16.40 -9.43
C PHE A 76 -9.21 14.98 -8.84
N PHE A 77 -10.46 14.62 -8.52
CA PHE A 77 -10.79 13.23 -8.21
C PHE A 77 -10.84 12.34 -9.46
N HIS A 78 -10.09 11.24 -9.44
CA HIS A 78 -10.15 10.21 -10.46
C HIS A 78 -9.91 8.83 -9.84
N VAL A 79 -10.37 7.80 -10.53
CA VAL A 79 -10.18 6.39 -10.16
C VAL A 79 -9.44 5.70 -11.29
N LEU A 80 -8.43 4.91 -10.95
CA LEU A 80 -7.63 4.15 -11.91
C LEU A 80 -7.91 2.65 -11.77
N PRO A 81 -7.75 1.85 -12.83
CA PRO A 81 -7.72 0.40 -12.73
C PRO A 81 -6.62 -0.07 -11.77
N VAL A 82 -6.70 -1.30 -11.25
CA VAL A 82 -5.69 -1.83 -10.32
C VAL A 82 -4.30 -1.84 -10.95
N LEU A 83 -4.19 -2.34 -12.19
CA LEU A 83 -2.95 -2.37 -12.97
C LEU A 83 -2.99 -1.35 -14.12
N PRO A 84 -1.87 -0.71 -14.46
CA PRO A 84 -1.78 0.15 -15.64
C PRO A 84 -1.97 -0.67 -16.92
N SER A 85 -2.51 -0.05 -17.98
CA SER A 85 -2.66 -0.69 -19.29
C SER A 85 -1.31 -1.04 -19.93
N THR A 86 -0.25 -0.32 -19.57
CA THR A 86 1.13 -0.64 -19.94
C THR A 86 1.90 -1.02 -18.69
N MET A 87 2.52 -2.21 -18.68
CA MET A 87 3.32 -2.67 -17.54
C MET A 87 4.69 -1.99 -17.53
N SER A 88 4.72 -0.72 -17.15
CA SER A 88 5.92 0.13 -17.18
C SER A 88 6.80 -0.03 -15.95
N HIS A 89 6.20 -0.39 -14.81
CA HIS A 89 6.88 -0.48 -13.51
C HIS A 89 6.53 -1.76 -12.80
N MET A 90 7.54 -2.33 -12.14
CA MET A 90 7.46 -3.68 -11.66
C MET A 90 8.59 -3.95 -10.66
N ILE A 91 8.41 -4.90 -9.76
CA ILE A 91 9.38 -5.26 -8.72
C ILE A 91 9.78 -6.72 -8.87
N GLN A 92 11.08 -6.98 -8.84
CA GLN A 92 11.64 -8.32 -8.89
C GLN A 92 12.55 -8.52 -7.68
N PHE A 93 12.46 -9.67 -7.03
CA PHE A 93 13.33 -10.05 -5.92
C PHE A 93 13.37 -11.56 -5.79
N SER A 94 14.43 -12.07 -5.18
CA SER A 94 14.52 -13.47 -4.78
C SER A 94 14.25 -13.56 -3.28
N ILE A 95 13.35 -14.45 -2.86
CA ILE A 95 13.01 -14.69 -1.46
C ILE A 95 13.28 -16.14 -1.08
N ASN A 96 13.78 -16.35 0.13
CA ASN A 96 13.93 -17.67 0.74
C ASN A 96 13.32 -17.64 2.13
N LEU A 97 12.35 -18.51 2.38
CA LEU A 97 11.67 -18.67 3.65
C LEU A 97 12.21 -19.92 4.35
N GLY A 98 12.70 -19.77 5.58
CA GLY A 98 13.24 -20.86 6.38
C GLY A 98 14.62 -21.35 5.98
N CYS A 99 15.32 -20.66 5.07
CA CYS A 99 16.69 -20.98 4.62
C CYS A 99 16.86 -22.43 4.13
N GLY A 100 15.82 -22.99 3.49
CA GLY A 100 15.80 -24.40 3.04
C GLY A 100 15.14 -25.38 4.02
N THR A 101 14.75 -24.94 5.21
CA THR A 101 13.99 -25.73 6.18
C THR A 101 12.56 -25.22 6.26
N HIS A 102 11.58 -26.11 6.13
CA HIS A 102 10.16 -25.75 6.29
C HIS A 102 9.88 -25.25 7.72
N GLN A 103 9.27 -24.07 7.86
CA GLN A 103 8.97 -23.43 9.14
C GLN A 103 7.48 -23.02 9.19
N PRO A 104 6.60 -23.87 9.72
CA PRO A 104 5.15 -23.65 9.63
C PRO A 104 4.76 -22.30 10.24
N GLY A 105 3.92 -21.55 9.52
CA GLY A 105 3.51 -20.20 9.90
C GLY A 105 4.57 -19.11 9.63
N ASN A 106 5.69 -19.42 8.96
CA ASN A 106 6.61 -18.41 8.45
C ASN A 106 6.02 -17.76 7.19
N SER A 107 5.57 -16.51 7.35
CA SER A 107 4.96 -15.72 6.30
C SER A 107 5.56 -14.31 6.26
N VAL A 108 5.74 -13.80 5.03
CA VAL A 108 6.25 -12.47 4.73
C VAL A 108 5.28 -11.77 3.78
N SER A 109 4.76 -10.61 4.17
CA SER A 109 3.98 -9.73 3.31
C SER A 109 4.86 -8.71 2.59
N LEU A 110 4.54 -8.46 1.33
CA LEU A 110 5.07 -7.34 0.55
C LEU A 110 4.04 -6.22 0.51
N GLU A 111 4.44 -5.07 1.06
CA GLU A 111 3.57 -3.92 1.28
C GLU A 111 4.19 -2.66 0.66
N PHE A 112 3.38 -1.68 0.31
CA PHE A 112 3.81 -0.37 -0.14
C PHE A 112 3.16 0.76 0.66
N SER A 113 3.77 1.94 0.61
CA SER A 113 3.29 3.16 1.23
C SER A 113 3.57 4.35 0.32
N THR A 114 2.59 5.23 0.15
CA THR A 114 2.69 6.46 -0.66
C THR A 114 2.72 7.73 0.20
N ASN A 115 2.70 7.58 1.53
CA ASN A 115 2.62 8.66 2.51
C ASN A 115 3.79 8.60 3.51
N HIS A 116 4.98 8.27 3.02
CA HIS A 116 6.22 8.15 3.79
C HIS A 116 6.17 7.12 4.93
N GLY A 117 5.41 6.05 4.77
CA GLY A 117 5.35 4.93 5.73
C GLY A 117 4.37 5.12 6.88
N ARG A 118 3.45 6.09 6.80
CA ARG A 118 2.40 6.29 7.82
C ARG A 118 1.33 5.21 7.76
N SER A 119 0.88 4.86 6.56
CA SER A 119 0.06 3.69 6.31
C SER A 119 0.71 2.80 5.26
N TRP A 120 0.43 1.50 5.36
CA TRP A 120 0.99 0.46 4.50
C TRP A 120 -0.14 -0.44 4.01
N THR A 121 -0.10 -0.79 2.74
CA THR A 121 -1.08 -1.68 2.11
C THR A 121 -0.34 -2.78 1.36
N LEU A 122 -0.93 -3.97 1.26
CA LEU A 122 -0.41 -5.04 0.41
C LEU A 122 -0.26 -4.55 -1.04
N LEU A 123 0.80 -5.00 -1.71
CA LEU A 123 1.05 -4.61 -3.09
C LEU A 123 -0.01 -5.17 -4.05
N HIS A 124 -0.43 -6.42 -3.86
CA HIS A 124 -1.69 -6.93 -4.40
C HIS A 124 -2.46 -7.69 -3.33
N THR A 125 -3.79 -7.57 -3.41
CA THR A 125 -4.73 -8.34 -2.60
C THR A 125 -5.52 -9.23 -3.56
N GLU A 126 -5.73 -10.48 -3.16
CA GLU A 126 -6.51 -11.43 -3.95
C GLU A 126 -7.93 -10.95 -4.23
N CYS A 127 -8.38 -11.19 -5.45
CA CYS A 127 -9.73 -10.96 -5.93
C CYS A 127 -10.08 -12.11 -6.87
N LEU A 128 -10.68 -13.15 -6.29
CA LEU A 128 -11.14 -14.34 -7.01
C LEU A 128 -12.57 -14.14 -7.50
N PRO A 129 -13.00 -14.85 -8.57
CA PRO A 129 -14.37 -14.81 -9.03
C PRO A 129 -15.32 -15.24 -7.90
N GLU A 130 -16.54 -14.72 -7.91
CA GLU A 130 -17.60 -14.98 -6.90
C GLU A 130 -17.38 -14.37 -5.51
N ILE A 131 -16.12 -14.18 -5.08
CA ILE A 131 -15.76 -13.59 -3.78
C ILE A 131 -15.61 -12.06 -3.89
N CYS A 132 -15.13 -11.59 -5.04
CA CYS A 132 -14.83 -10.19 -5.31
C CYS A 132 -15.41 -9.78 -6.68
N ALA A 133 -15.89 -8.54 -6.80
CA ALA A 133 -16.42 -7.98 -8.05
C ALA A 133 -15.39 -7.15 -8.84
N GLY A 134 -14.14 -7.18 -8.40
CA GLY A 134 -13.00 -6.50 -9.02
C GLY A 134 -12.33 -7.26 -10.16
N PRO A 135 -11.23 -6.72 -10.73
CA PRO A 135 -10.42 -7.44 -11.71
C PRO A 135 -9.77 -8.67 -11.06
N HIS A 136 -9.79 -9.79 -11.78
CA HIS A 136 -9.27 -11.05 -11.29
C HIS A 136 -7.78 -10.97 -10.93
N LEU A 137 -7.47 -11.18 -9.65
CA LEU A 137 -6.13 -11.22 -9.08
C LEU A 137 -5.99 -12.49 -8.23
N PRO A 138 -5.32 -13.54 -8.73
CA PRO A 138 -5.35 -14.85 -8.08
C PRO A 138 -4.47 -14.95 -6.82
N HIS A 139 -3.52 -14.04 -6.63
CA HIS A 139 -2.54 -14.14 -5.56
C HIS A 139 -2.34 -12.79 -4.86
N SER A 140 -2.53 -12.81 -3.54
CA SER A 140 -2.05 -11.76 -2.66
C SER A 140 -0.52 -11.75 -2.60
N THR A 141 0.11 -10.60 -2.38
CA THR A 141 1.58 -10.51 -2.23
C THR A 141 2.04 -10.91 -0.82
N VAL A 142 1.68 -12.13 -0.44
CA VAL A 142 2.02 -12.79 0.83
C VAL A 142 2.70 -14.12 0.50
N TYR A 143 3.92 -14.30 1.01
CA TYR A 143 4.74 -15.48 0.75
C TYR A 143 4.85 -16.31 2.01
N SER A 144 4.58 -17.61 1.90
CA SER A 144 4.53 -18.52 3.05
C SER A 144 5.43 -19.74 2.83
N SER A 145 6.09 -20.23 3.88
CA SER A 145 7.04 -21.36 3.76
C SER A 145 6.38 -22.70 3.43
N GLU A 146 5.05 -22.77 3.49
CA GLU A 146 4.22 -23.88 3.02
C GLU A 146 4.24 -23.96 1.48
N ASN A 147 4.35 -22.82 0.80
CA ASN A 147 4.25 -22.71 -0.65
C ASN A 147 5.59 -22.42 -1.33
N TYR A 148 6.57 -21.95 -0.58
CA TYR A 148 7.89 -21.56 -1.08
C TYR A 148 8.99 -22.33 -0.36
N SER A 149 9.83 -23.03 -1.13
CA SER A 149 11.01 -23.75 -0.63
C SER A 149 12.27 -23.26 -1.35
N GLY A 150 13.36 -23.06 -0.60
CA GLY A 150 14.60 -22.52 -1.15
C GLY A 150 14.46 -21.08 -1.70
N TRP A 151 15.35 -20.72 -2.62
CA TRP A 151 15.35 -19.40 -3.27
C TRP A 151 14.34 -19.36 -4.42
N ASN A 152 13.39 -18.44 -4.33
CA ASN A 152 12.34 -18.24 -5.32
C ASN A 152 12.38 -16.83 -5.88
N ARG A 153 12.48 -16.69 -7.21
CA ARG A 153 12.43 -15.38 -7.87
C ARG A 153 10.98 -14.98 -8.14
N VAL A 154 10.56 -13.89 -7.52
CA VAL A 154 9.23 -13.29 -7.67
C VAL A 154 9.33 -12.04 -8.54
N THR A 155 8.33 -11.81 -9.39
CA THR A 155 8.31 -10.66 -10.31
C THR A 155 6.87 -10.17 -10.43
N ILE A 156 6.63 -8.92 -10.02
CA ILE A 156 5.28 -8.39 -9.83
C ILE A 156 5.16 -7.01 -10.49
N PRO A 157 4.14 -6.79 -11.34
CA PRO A 157 3.82 -5.47 -11.83
C PRO A 157 3.31 -4.57 -10.70
N LEU A 158 3.78 -3.33 -10.65
CA LEU A 158 3.30 -2.37 -9.65
C LEU A 158 1.87 -1.91 -10.00
N PRO A 159 0.94 -1.86 -9.02
CA PRO A 159 -0.40 -1.31 -9.23
C PRO A 159 -0.35 0.20 -9.41
N ASN A 160 -1.37 0.79 -10.06
CA ASN A 160 -1.47 2.24 -10.25
C ASN A 160 -1.38 3.01 -8.92
N ALA A 161 -1.93 2.47 -7.84
CA ALA A 161 -1.87 3.08 -6.52
C ALA A 161 -0.43 3.28 -6.00
N ALA A 162 0.51 2.43 -6.41
CA ALA A 162 1.92 2.50 -6.03
C ALA A 162 2.77 3.31 -7.04
N LEU A 163 2.16 3.91 -8.07
CA LEU A 163 2.87 4.73 -9.06
C LEU A 163 2.88 6.21 -8.65
N THR A 164 3.46 6.50 -7.49
CA THR A 164 3.65 7.87 -6.99
C THR A 164 5.12 8.23 -6.83
N ARG A 165 5.42 9.53 -6.73
CA ARG A 165 6.80 10.03 -6.57
C ARG A 165 7.51 9.53 -5.31
N ASP A 166 6.76 9.19 -4.25
CA ASP A 166 7.29 8.89 -2.91
C ASP A 166 6.87 7.51 -2.40
N THR A 167 6.89 6.50 -3.28
CA THR A 167 6.48 5.14 -2.94
C THR A 167 7.58 4.40 -2.16
N ARG A 168 7.27 3.92 -0.96
CA ARG A 168 8.14 3.00 -0.21
C ARG A 168 7.58 1.60 -0.31
N ILE A 169 8.45 0.60 -0.34
CA ILE A 169 8.11 -0.81 -0.37
C ILE A 169 8.77 -1.48 0.83
N ARG A 170 8.08 -2.39 1.51
CA ARG A 170 8.67 -3.16 2.61
C ARG A 170 8.27 -4.63 2.53
N TRP A 171 9.15 -5.45 3.06
CA TRP A 171 8.86 -6.83 3.40
C TRP A 171 8.71 -6.91 4.91
N ARG A 172 7.56 -7.42 5.35
CA ARG A 172 7.21 -7.52 6.76
C ARG A 172 6.89 -8.97 7.08
N GLN A 173 7.57 -9.51 8.09
CA GLN A 173 7.24 -10.82 8.61
C GLN A 173 5.90 -10.74 9.35
N THR A 174 4.94 -11.54 8.90
CA THR A 174 3.57 -11.64 9.44
C THR A 174 3.35 -12.94 10.21
N GLY A 175 4.30 -13.86 10.16
CA GLY A 175 4.24 -15.14 10.86
C GLY A 175 4.14 -15.00 12.38
N ALA A 176 3.36 -15.89 13.01
CA ALA A 176 3.08 -15.85 14.44
C ALA A 176 4.27 -16.28 15.32
N ILE A 177 5.27 -16.94 14.74
CA ILE A 177 6.37 -17.55 15.47
C ILE A 177 7.60 -16.62 15.44
N LEU A 178 8.05 -16.23 16.63
CA LEU A 178 9.32 -15.51 16.83
C LEU A 178 10.49 -16.42 16.44
N GLY A 179 11.43 -15.91 15.65
CA GLY A 179 12.62 -16.64 15.23
C GLY A 179 12.52 -17.32 13.86
N ASN A 180 11.44 -17.10 13.08
CA ASN A 180 11.46 -17.57 11.70
C ASN A 180 12.55 -16.84 10.89
N MET A 181 13.25 -17.61 10.07
CA MET A 181 14.33 -17.11 9.24
C MET A 181 13.78 -16.82 7.85
N TRP A 182 14.22 -15.72 7.26
CA TRP A 182 13.95 -15.42 5.87
C TRP A 182 15.04 -14.50 5.33
N ALA A 183 15.28 -14.60 4.04
CA ALA A 183 16.26 -13.78 3.34
C ALA A 183 15.68 -13.28 2.02
N ILE A 184 16.11 -12.09 1.63
CA ILE A 184 15.85 -11.51 0.32
C ILE A 184 17.18 -11.22 -0.33
N ASP A 185 17.28 -11.54 -1.61
CA ASP A 185 18.43 -11.24 -2.45
C ASP A 185 17.95 -10.68 -3.80
N ASN A 186 18.84 -10.02 -4.53
CA ASN A 186 18.61 -9.50 -5.88
C ASN A 186 17.31 -8.67 -6.00
N GLY A 187 17.06 -7.78 -5.03
CA GLY A 187 15.93 -6.86 -5.08
C GLY A 187 16.14 -5.77 -6.12
N CYS A 188 15.50 -5.90 -7.29
CA CYS A 188 15.59 -4.96 -8.39
C CYS A 188 14.20 -4.40 -8.71
N LEU A 189 14.05 -3.08 -8.64
CA LEU A 189 12.85 -2.41 -9.12
C LEU A 189 13.03 -1.97 -10.57
N TYR A 190 12.09 -2.49 -11.33
CA TYR A 190 11.80 -2.37 -12.73
C TYR A 190 11.33 -1.00 -13.20
N ARG A 191 12.14 -0.11 -13.74
CA ARG A 191 11.63 0.92 -14.66
C ARG A 191 12.17 0.51 -16.02
N SER A 192 11.36 0.52 -17.07
CA SER A 192 11.86 0.20 -18.42
C SER A 192 13.11 1.03 -18.80
N ILE A 193 13.41 2.14 -18.09
CA ILE A 193 14.71 2.83 -18.11
C ILE A 193 15.05 3.33 -16.67
N VAL A 194 16.25 2.98 -16.20
CA VAL A 194 16.86 3.08 -14.84
C VAL A 194 16.66 4.41 -14.08
N SER A 195 16.69 4.40 -12.72
CA SER A 195 17.45 5.34 -11.85
C SER A 195 17.38 4.99 -10.35
N GLN A 196 18.47 4.39 -9.83
CA GLN A 196 18.90 4.24 -8.42
C GLN A 196 18.04 3.45 -7.41
N ILE A 197 18.71 2.53 -6.70
CA ILE A 197 18.22 1.80 -5.51
C ILE A 197 19.29 1.94 -4.42
N LEU A 198 18.91 2.41 -3.23
CA LEU A 198 19.78 2.35 -2.05
C LEU A 198 19.41 1.12 -1.22
N PHE A 199 20.37 0.21 -1.02
CA PHE A 199 20.23 -0.92 -0.10
C PHE A 199 20.65 -0.51 1.30
N TRP A 200 19.89 -0.92 2.32
CA TRP A 200 20.39 -1.00 3.68
C TRP A 200 20.06 -2.37 4.26
N GLN A 201 21.09 -3.18 4.51
CA GLN A 201 20.95 -4.47 5.17
C GLN A 201 21.22 -4.29 6.67
N ARG A 202 20.22 -4.57 7.49
CA ARG A 202 20.46 -5.01 8.87
C ARG A 202 19.30 -5.88 9.31
N THR A 203 19.64 -7.10 9.70
CA THR A 203 18.83 -8.02 10.48
C THR A 203 18.07 -7.26 11.57
N MET A 204 16.73 -7.13 11.46
CA MET A 204 15.74 -7.05 12.54
C MET A 204 14.34 -6.78 11.96
N HIS A 205 13.40 -7.73 12.16
CA HIS A 205 11.93 -7.63 12.14
C HIS A 205 11.20 -7.00 10.93
N SER A 206 11.84 -6.18 10.09
CA SER A 206 11.26 -5.51 8.93
C SER A 206 12.37 -4.88 8.08
N THR A 207 12.36 -5.10 6.77
CA THR A 207 13.27 -4.42 5.82
C THR A 207 12.44 -3.59 4.85
N TRP A 208 12.84 -2.34 4.58
CA TRP A 208 12.15 -1.45 3.65
C TRP A 208 13.10 -0.83 2.63
N LEU A 209 12.58 -0.59 1.43
CA LEU A 209 13.18 0.14 0.32
C LEU A 209 12.38 1.42 0.08
N GLN A 210 13.06 2.55 -0.08
CA GLN A 210 12.43 3.77 -0.60
C GLN A 210 12.62 3.82 -2.11
N VAL A 211 11.53 4.09 -2.83
CA VAL A 211 11.50 4.16 -4.29
C VAL A 211 10.98 5.56 -4.67
N SER A 212 11.69 6.23 -5.56
CA SER A 212 11.22 7.49 -6.14
C SER A 212 10.97 7.27 -7.63
N ILE A 213 9.74 7.53 -8.10
CA ILE A 213 9.28 7.24 -9.47
C ILE A 213 9.37 8.45 -10.38
#